data_AF-A0A525C180-F1
#
_entry.id   AF-A0A525C180-F1
#
_cell.length_a   1.000
_cell.length_b   1.000
_cell.length_c   1.000
_cell.angle_alpha   90.00
_cell.angle_beta   90.00
_cell.angle_gamma   90.00
#
_symmetry.space_group_name_H-M   'P 1'
#
loop_
_entity.id
_entity.type
_entity.pdbx_description
1 polymer ?
#
loop_
_entity_poly.entity_id
_entity_poly.type
_entity_poly.pdbx_seq_one_letter_code
_entity_poly.pdbx_strand_id
1 'polypeptide(L)'
;MGKNYALIFTGKLAKGSSEEEARRTLTGKYGMSERQLAQLFRGKPTVIKRWLNRKTALALKAKFGEVGMLCEVGPVNSQDMPSQESEAAPPQPEDKAAPPPAQAVRAESSPGETPGPVLEEPHIPRPQLSKMNSAKVTIMLLWRYGADKGAYPERKAPEKKFKNAMNSCFLDDDEVIYGVLDTSVSGECEECVVFASDGINYSTSATDKGFIPYREFLELELTLSGVNGVALGDEHLLFMGEDTPMTPGQGLAFFQELQQGLARGRLDSGKPAKGTPPKSPPPDAEDIPVIEAESVETEK
;
A
#
# COMPACT_ATOMS: atom_id res chain seq x y z
N MET A 1 -11.43 -9.55 19.28
CA MET A 1 -10.35 -8.82 18.58
C MET A 1 -9.17 -9.75 18.45
N GLY A 2 -8.69 -10.02 17.24
CA GLY A 2 -7.40 -10.70 17.04
C GLY A 2 -6.28 -9.80 17.55
N LYS A 3 -5.20 -10.41 18.09
CA LYS A 3 -3.97 -9.67 18.39
C LYS A 3 -3.10 -9.74 17.14
N ASN A 4 -2.83 -8.60 16.54
CA ASN A 4 -1.95 -8.51 15.38
C ASN A 4 -0.50 -8.40 15.85
N TYR A 5 0.41 -9.01 15.11
CA TYR A 5 1.83 -9.06 15.45
C TYR A 5 2.69 -8.45 14.33
N ALA A 6 3.89 -8.01 14.68
CA ALA A 6 4.92 -7.60 13.74
C ALA A 6 6.14 -8.50 13.89
N LEU A 7 6.78 -8.79 12.77
CA LEU A 7 8.11 -9.37 12.73
C LEU A 7 9.13 -8.22 12.77
N ILE A 8 9.91 -8.17 13.84
CA ILE A 8 10.92 -7.12 14.10
C ILE A 8 12.29 -7.77 13.99
N PHE A 9 13.12 -7.36 13.03
CA PHE A 9 14.53 -7.70 13.04
C PHE A 9 15.23 -6.88 14.12
N THR A 10 16.03 -7.51 14.98
CA THR A 10 16.72 -6.82 16.08
C THR A 10 18.00 -6.07 15.66
N GLY A 11 18.34 -6.09 14.36
CA GLY A 11 19.62 -5.58 13.86
C GLY A 11 20.80 -6.53 14.13
N LYS A 12 20.56 -7.74 14.64
CA LYS A 12 21.60 -8.71 15.05
C LYS A 12 21.51 -10.02 14.28
N LEU A 13 22.67 -10.55 13.92
CA LEU A 13 22.81 -11.89 13.34
C LEU A 13 23.09 -12.94 14.43
N ALA A 14 22.74 -14.19 14.13
CA ALA A 14 23.05 -15.36 14.93
C ALA A 14 24.56 -15.66 14.90
N LYS A 15 25.07 -16.34 15.93
CA LYS A 15 26.48 -16.72 16.01
C LYS A 15 26.85 -17.65 14.85
N GLY A 16 27.78 -17.20 14.01
CA GLY A 16 28.29 -17.97 12.86
C GLY A 16 27.67 -17.60 11.51
N SER A 17 26.71 -16.67 11.46
CA SER A 17 26.12 -16.19 10.20
C SER A 17 26.78 -14.90 9.72
N SER A 18 27.17 -14.83 8.45
CA SER A 18 27.71 -13.61 7.84
C SER A 18 26.60 -12.68 7.32
N GLU A 19 26.87 -11.38 7.31
CA GLU A 19 25.94 -10.39 6.76
C GLU A 19 25.77 -10.55 5.24
N GLU A 20 26.83 -10.95 4.54
CA GLU A 20 26.84 -11.15 3.08
C GLU A 20 25.95 -12.33 2.66
N GLU A 21 25.99 -13.46 3.39
CA GLU A 21 25.11 -14.61 3.14
C GLU A 21 23.65 -14.29 3.47
N ALA A 22 23.40 -13.56 4.56
CA ALA A 22 22.07 -13.10 4.93
C ALA A 22 21.50 -12.17 3.84
N ARG A 23 22.26 -11.15 3.41
CA ARG A 23 21.89 -10.25 2.30
C ARG A 23 21.60 -11.03 1.01
N ARG A 24 22.51 -11.90 0.56
CA ARG A 24 22.31 -12.74 -0.64
C ARG A 24 21.03 -13.57 -0.56
N THR A 25 20.75 -14.19 0.59
CA THR A 25 19.57 -15.04 0.74
C THR A 25 18.28 -14.21 0.84
N LEU A 26 18.33 -13.00 1.39
CA LEU A 26 17.19 -12.07 1.43
C LEU A 26 16.85 -11.53 0.04
N THR A 27 17.84 -11.10 -0.75
CA THR A 27 17.60 -10.71 -2.16
C THR A 27 17.08 -11.90 -2.96
N GLY A 28 17.72 -13.07 -2.85
CA GLY A 28 17.39 -14.24 -3.66
C GLY A 28 16.06 -14.94 -3.31
N LYS A 29 15.68 -15.03 -2.03
CA LYS A 29 14.43 -15.71 -1.61
C LYS A 29 13.26 -14.75 -1.33
N TYR A 30 13.53 -13.49 -1.02
CA TYR A 30 12.51 -12.53 -0.57
C TYR A 30 12.47 -11.24 -1.41
N GLY A 31 13.29 -11.12 -2.47
CA GLY A 31 13.25 -9.98 -3.40
C GLY A 31 13.66 -8.63 -2.79
N MET A 32 14.27 -8.61 -1.61
CA MET A 32 14.63 -7.35 -0.95
C MET A 32 15.70 -6.58 -1.72
N SER A 33 15.43 -5.30 -1.97
CA SER A 33 16.37 -4.37 -2.60
C SER A 33 17.59 -4.09 -1.70
N GLU A 34 18.73 -3.75 -2.31
CA GLU A 34 19.93 -3.35 -1.54
C GLU A 34 19.65 -2.17 -0.60
N ARG A 35 18.75 -1.24 -0.97
CA ARG A 35 18.37 -0.09 -0.14
C ARG A 35 17.63 -0.52 1.14
N GLN A 36 16.70 -1.48 1.04
CA GLN A 36 16.00 -2.07 2.19
C GLN A 36 16.96 -2.89 3.06
N LEU A 37 17.86 -3.66 2.44
CA LEU A 37 18.88 -4.43 3.16
C LEU A 37 19.86 -3.53 3.91
N ALA A 38 20.34 -2.46 3.28
CA ALA A 38 21.19 -1.47 3.92
C ALA A 38 20.49 -0.77 5.10
N GLN A 39 19.16 -0.61 5.06
CA GLN A 39 18.40 -0.14 6.22
C GLN A 39 18.28 -1.21 7.32
N LEU A 40 17.94 -2.46 6.96
CA LEU A 40 17.82 -3.58 7.91
C LEU A 40 19.13 -3.81 8.71
N PHE A 41 20.27 -3.73 8.04
CA PHE A 41 21.58 -4.02 8.64
C PHE A 41 22.27 -2.81 9.29
N ARG A 42 21.59 -1.67 9.46
CA ARG A 42 22.10 -0.50 10.25
C ARG A 42 22.24 -0.78 11.76
N GLY A 43 22.09 -2.02 12.22
CA GLY A 43 22.15 -2.41 13.64
C GLY A 43 20.98 -1.92 14.50
N LYS A 44 20.00 -1.20 13.92
CA LYS A 44 18.80 -0.73 14.60
C LYS A 44 17.65 -1.74 14.44
N PRO A 45 16.80 -1.95 15.46
CA PRO A 45 15.61 -2.76 15.30
C PRO A 45 14.70 -2.21 14.20
N THR A 46 14.36 -3.06 13.22
CA THR A 46 13.61 -2.69 12.01
C THR A 46 12.44 -3.63 11.84
N VAL A 47 11.25 -3.09 11.59
CA VAL A 47 10.05 -3.91 11.35
C VAL A 47 10.10 -4.45 9.93
N ILE A 48 10.19 -5.77 9.76
CA ILE A 48 10.19 -6.42 8.44
C ILE A 48 8.77 -6.46 7.86
N LYS A 49 7.78 -6.85 8.68
CA LYS A 49 6.38 -6.98 8.24
C LYS A 49 5.44 -6.81 9.43
N ARG A 50 4.38 -6.03 9.23
CA ARG A 50 3.31 -5.72 10.21
C ARG A 50 2.08 -6.58 9.95
N TRP A 51 1.08 -6.46 10.83
CA TRP A 51 -0.26 -7.04 10.67
C TRP A 51 -0.29 -8.56 10.48
N LEU A 52 0.68 -9.28 11.04
CA LEU A 52 0.78 -10.73 10.95
C LEU A 52 -0.05 -11.44 12.04
N ASN A 53 -0.72 -12.53 11.65
CA ASN A 53 -1.26 -13.50 12.59
C ASN A 53 -0.14 -14.21 13.38
N ARG A 54 -0.40 -14.60 14.63
CA ARG A 54 0.63 -15.18 15.54
C ARG A 54 1.34 -16.40 14.94
N LYS A 55 0.59 -17.28 14.26
CA LYS A 55 1.10 -18.48 13.57
C LYS A 55 2.07 -18.09 12.44
N THR A 56 1.66 -17.14 11.60
CA THR A 56 2.43 -16.62 10.46
C THR A 56 3.68 -15.87 10.92
N ALA A 57 3.59 -15.05 11.97
CA ALA A 57 4.73 -14.35 12.56
C ALA A 57 5.78 -15.31 13.15
N LEU A 58 5.34 -16.39 13.82
CA LEU A 58 6.25 -17.43 14.32
C LEU A 58 6.89 -18.24 13.18
N ALA A 59 6.14 -18.58 12.12
CA ALA A 59 6.66 -19.26 10.95
C ALA A 59 7.70 -18.41 10.20
N LEU A 60 7.46 -17.11 10.06
CA LEU A 60 8.44 -16.17 9.51
C LEU A 60 9.66 -16.01 10.43
N LYS A 61 9.47 -15.89 11.76
CA LYS A 61 10.59 -15.87 12.71
C LYS A 61 11.50 -17.10 12.57
N ALA A 62 10.93 -18.30 12.39
CA ALA A 62 11.72 -19.51 12.14
C ALA A 62 12.53 -19.41 10.83
N LYS A 63 11.86 -19.09 9.72
CA LYS A 63 12.51 -18.93 8.39
C LYS A 63 13.61 -17.87 8.36
N PHE A 64 13.44 -16.75 9.06
CA PHE A 64 14.47 -15.72 9.18
C PHE A 64 15.59 -16.14 10.16
N GLY A 65 15.28 -16.93 11.18
CA GLY A 65 16.28 -17.56 12.05
C GLY A 65 17.18 -18.57 11.32
N GLU A 66 16.64 -19.31 10.34
CA GLU A 66 17.40 -20.25 9.49
C GLU A 66 18.46 -19.55 8.62
N VAL A 67 18.21 -18.31 8.17
CA VAL A 67 19.21 -17.44 7.51
C VAL A 67 20.02 -16.60 8.50
N GLY A 68 19.98 -16.95 9.78
CA GLY A 68 20.85 -16.36 10.80
C GLY A 68 20.40 -15.00 11.31
N MET A 69 19.14 -14.60 11.17
CA MET A 69 18.66 -13.31 11.68
C MET A 69 17.94 -13.45 13.02
N LEU A 70 18.32 -12.66 14.03
CA LEU A 70 17.53 -12.54 15.25
C LEU A 70 16.29 -11.67 15.01
N CYS A 71 15.18 -12.32 14.72
CA CYS A 71 13.86 -11.71 14.67
C CYS A 71 13.05 -11.95 15.95
N GLU A 72 12.34 -10.92 16.37
CA GLU A 72 11.35 -10.93 17.44
C GLU A 72 9.94 -10.77 16.88
N VAL A 73 8.96 -11.24 17.65
CA VAL A 73 7.54 -11.16 17.29
C VAL A 73 6.85 -10.33 18.36
N GLY A 74 6.66 -9.05 18.08
CA GLY A 74 6.01 -8.09 18.98
C GLY A 74 4.52 -7.95 18.67
N PRO A 75 3.64 -7.73 19.66
CA PRO A 75 2.27 -7.32 19.39
C PRO A 75 2.26 -5.90 18.80
N VAL A 76 1.47 -5.66 17.76
CA VAL A 76 1.25 -4.32 17.20
C VAL A 76 0.05 -3.70 17.91
N ASN A 77 0.31 -2.89 18.94
CA ASN A 77 -0.66 -1.88 19.36
C ASN A 77 -0.59 -0.72 18.36
N SER A 78 -1.75 -0.20 17.95
CA SER A 78 -1.85 0.93 17.01
C SER A 78 -1.43 2.30 17.58
N GLN A 79 -0.57 2.30 18.61
CA GLN A 79 -0.03 3.48 19.29
C GLN A 79 1.49 3.46 19.38
N ASP A 80 2.15 2.31 19.23
CA ASP A 80 3.61 2.21 19.20
C ASP A 80 4.12 2.39 17.77
N MET A 81 4.08 3.63 17.28
CA MET A 81 4.94 4.06 16.19
C MET A 81 6.35 4.31 16.75
N PRO A 82 7.38 3.50 16.42
CA PRO A 82 8.72 4.03 16.39
C PRO A 82 8.74 5.04 15.23
N SER A 83 8.63 6.32 15.57
CA SER A 83 8.82 7.40 14.60
C SER A 83 10.15 7.16 13.91
N GLN A 84 10.15 7.18 12.58
CA GLN A 84 11.36 7.02 11.79
C GLN A 84 12.13 8.33 11.90
N GLU A 85 12.83 8.51 13.03
CA GLU A 85 13.46 9.75 13.43
C GLU A 85 14.45 10.18 12.34
N SER A 86 14.03 11.20 11.59
CA SER A 86 14.70 11.66 10.38
C SER A 86 16.11 12.09 10.74
N GLU A 87 17.09 11.47 10.07
CA GLU A 87 18.50 11.65 10.35
C GLU A 87 18.86 13.13 10.19
N ALA A 88 19.16 13.80 11.31
CA ALA A 88 19.42 15.24 11.34
C ALA A 88 20.58 15.59 10.39
N ALA A 89 20.44 16.69 9.66
CA ALA A 89 21.41 17.14 8.68
C ALA A 89 22.81 17.30 9.30
N PRO A 90 23.90 16.96 8.57
CA PRO A 90 25.25 17.07 9.09
C PRO A 90 25.61 18.54 9.38
N PRO A 91 26.37 18.82 10.46
CA PRO A 91 26.76 20.18 10.79
C PRO A 91 27.71 20.76 9.73
N GLN A 92 27.40 21.95 9.24
CA GLN A 92 28.37 22.74 8.47
C GLN A 92 29.54 23.18 9.37
N PRO A 93 30.79 23.18 8.89
CA PRO A 93 31.91 23.75 9.62
C PRO A 93 31.84 25.27 9.62
N GLU A 94 31.86 25.88 10.81
CA GLU A 94 32.13 27.31 10.97
C GLU A 94 33.64 27.58 10.81
N ASP A 95 34.03 28.62 10.06
CA ASP A 95 35.35 29.25 10.26
C ASP A 95 35.34 30.76 9.92
N LYS A 96 35.70 31.61 10.92
CA LYS A 96 36.26 32.99 10.87
C LYS A 96 35.56 34.08 9.99
N ALA A 97 35.28 35.31 10.43
CA ALA A 97 35.81 36.11 11.55
C ALA A 97 35.04 37.46 11.75
N ALA A 98 34.72 37.78 13.02
CA ALA A 98 35.02 39.01 13.82
C ALA A 98 35.00 40.47 13.22
N PRO A 99 34.84 41.56 14.04
CA PRO A 99 33.53 42.15 14.38
C PRO A 99 33.47 43.72 14.24
N PRO A 100 32.95 44.55 15.18
CA PRO A 100 31.83 45.49 14.93
C PRO A 100 32.25 47.00 15.03
N PRO A 101 31.36 48.03 14.94
CA PRO A 101 30.43 48.43 16.03
C PRO A 101 29.07 49.02 15.52
N ALA A 102 28.14 49.54 16.33
CA ALA A 102 27.56 49.12 17.61
C ALA A 102 26.39 50.10 17.97
N GLN A 103 25.28 49.62 18.58
CA GLN A 103 24.36 50.47 19.36
C GLN A 103 23.54 49.66 20.37
N ALA A 104 23.29 50.26 21.55
CA ALA A 104 22.76 49.57 22.72
C ALA A 104 21.55 50.29 23.33
N VAL A 105 20.49 49.53 23.58
CA VAL A 105 19.36 49.77 24.52
C VAL A 105 18.55 48.47 24.55
N ARG A 106 17.90 48.03 25.63
CA ARG A 106 17.96 48.37 27.06
C ARG A 106 17.29 47.20 27.80
N ALA A 107 17.77 46.81 28.97
CA ALA A 107 17.13 45.75 29.74
C ALA A 107 15.85 46.26 30.42
N GLU A 108 14.79 45.45 30.38
CA GLU A 108 13.69 45.47 31.35
C GLU A 108 13.15 44.04 31.54
N SER A 109 12.54 43.78 32.69
CA SER A 109 12.67 42.47 33.36
C SER A 109 11.34 41.82 33.74
N SER A 110 11.41 40.50 33.98
CA SER A 110 10.50 39.74 34.85
C SER A 110 9.12 39.38 34.24
N PRO A 111 8.27 38.58 34.92
CA PRO A 111 8.47 37.12 34.96
C PRO A 111 7.17 36.29 34.83
N GLY A 112 7.33 34.97 34.69
CA GLY A 112 6.32 34.00 35.14
C GLY A 112 5.32 33.53 34.07
N GLU A 113 5.75 32.60 33.22
CA GLU A 113 4.82 31.81 32.42
C GLU A 113 4.06 30.82 33.33
N THR A 114 2.75 31.05 33.44
CA THR A 114 1.84 30.15 34.16
C THR A 114 1.44 29.01 33.21
N PRO A 115 1.44 27.73 33.63
CA PRO A 115 0.95 26.66 32.78
C PRO A 115 -0.53 26.87 32.51
N GLY A 116 -0.86 27.26 31.27
CA GLY A 116 -2.23 27.42 30.81
C GLY A 116 -2.99 26.09 30.87
N PRO A 117 -4.32 26.12 31.04
CA PRO A 117 -5.12 24.90 31.01
C PRO A 117 -4.98 24.25 29.64
N VAL A 118 -4.60 22.97 29.63
CA VAL A 118 -4.70 22.14 28.43
C VAL A 118 -6.17 22.11 28.05
N LEU A 119 -6.52 22.84 26.99
CA LEU A 119 -7.79 22.65 26.30
C LEU A 119 -7.80 21.21 25.80
N GLU A 120 -8.57 20.35 26.45
CA GLU A 120 -8.88 19.03 25.91
C GLU A 120 -9.44 19.24 24.50
N GLU A 121 -8.70 18.80 23.49
CA GLU A 121 -9.22 18.75 22.13
C GLU A 121 -10.53 17.95 22.18
N PRO A 122 -11.62 18.47 21.57
CA PRO A 122 -12.90 17.78 21.61
C PRO A 122 -12.71 16.39 21.02
N HIS A 123 -12.88 15.38 21.87
CA HIS A 123 -12.52 14.00 21.58
C HIS A 123 -13.49 13.45 20.52
N ILE A 124 -13.24 13.75 19.23
CA ILE A 124 -14.10 13.37 18.12
C ILE A 124 -14.23 11.84 18.19
N PRO A 125 -15.45 11.29 18.36
CA PRO A 125 -15.62 9.86 18.53
C PRO A 125 -15.16 9.15 17.26
N ARG A 126 -14.00 8.48 17.37
CA ARG A 126 -13.33 7.81 16.25
C ARG A 126 -14.34 6.84 15.59
N PRO A 127 -14.62 6.97 14.29
CA PRO A 127 -15.69 6.21 13.66
C PRO A 127 -15.44 4.70 13.82
N GLN A 128 -16.34 4.06 14.58
CA GLN A 128 -16.31 2.61 14.81
C GLN A 128 -16.71 1.91 13.51
N LEU A 129 -15.71 1.49 12.73
CA LEU A 129 -15.90 0.77 11.47
C LEU A 129 -16.51 -0.62 11.76
N SER A 130 -17.83 -0.68 11.90
CA SER A 130 -18.52 -1.94 12.16
C SER A 130 -18.34 -2.89 10.97
N LYS A 131 -17.95 -4.15 11.25
CA LYS A 131 -17.64 -5.16 10.21
C LYS A 131 -18.78 -5.41 9.21
N MET A 132 -20.00 -4.94 9.50
CA MET A 132 -21.17 -5.05 8.62
C MET A 132 -21.15 -4.09 7.42
N ASN A 133 -20.29 -3.06 7.43
CA ASN A 133 -20.29 -2.03 6.40
C ASN A 133 -19.39 -2.37 5.19
N SER A 134 -18.20 -2.96 5.41
CA SER A 134 -17.26 -3.27 4.32
C SER A 134 -17.84 -4.28 3.33
N ALA A 135 -18.28 -5.44 3.81
CA ALA A 135 -18.91 -6.48 2.98
C ALA A 135 -19.97 -5.92 2.02
N LYS A 136 -20.91 -5.13 2.55
CA LYS A 136 -22.05 -4.61 1.80
C LYS A 136 -21.63 -3.56 0.77
N VAL A 137 -20.77 -2.63 1.15
CA VAL A 137 -20.26 -1.56 0.28
C VAL A 137 -19.46 -2.18 -0.88
N THR A 138 -18.49 -3.04 -0.56
CA THR A 138 -17.64 -3.72 -1.54
C THR A 138 -18.46 -4.56 -2.53
N ILE A 139 -19.34 -5.45 -2.03
CA ILE A 139 -20.17 -6.30 -2.90
C ILE A 139 -21.03 -5.44 -3.83
N MET A 140 -21.62 -4.35 -3.33
CA MET A 140 -22.45 -3.47 -4.16
C MET A 140 -21.66 -2.74 -5.25
N LEU A 141 -20.41 -2.33 -4.96
CA LEU A 141 -19.55 -1.70 -5.98
C LEU A 141 -19.08 -2.71 -7.03
N LEU A 142 -18.67 -3.92 -6.62
CA LEU A 142 -18.33 -4.99 -7.56
C LEU A 142 -19.50 -5.32 -8.51
N TRP A 143 -20.73 -5.37 -7.98
CA TRP A 143 -21.95 -5.53 -8.78
C TRP A 143 -22.24 -4.35 -9.72
N ARG A 144 -21.89 -3.12 -9.33
CA ARG A 144 -22.15 -1.88 -10.09
C ARG A 144 -21.17 -1.68 -11.23
N TYR A 145 -19.90 -2.06 -11.04
CA TYR A 145 -18.88 -2.00 -12.08
C TYR A 145 -18.96 -3.20 -13.03
N GLY A 146 -19.26 -4.39 -12.51
CA GLY A 146 -19.63 -5.54 -13.32
C GLY A 146 -18.47 -6.34 -13.94
N ALA A 147 -18.84 -7.48 -14.50
CA ALA A 147 -17.94 -8.48 -15.05
C ALA A 147 -17.17 -8.02 -16.31
N ASP A 148 -17.74 -7.06 -17.05
CA ASP A 148 -17.10 -6.39 -18.20
C ASP A 148 -15.97 -5.45 -17.77
N LYS A 149 -15.97 -5.04 -16.49
CA LYS A 149 -14.89 -4.28 -15.84
C LYS A 149 -14.00 -5.12 -14.94
N GLY A 150 -14.02 -6.44 -15.12
CA GLY A 150 -13.23 -7.35 -14.29
C GLY A 150 -13.67 -7.38 -12.81
N ALA A 151 -14.79 -6.75 -12.45
CA ALA A 151 -15.28 -6.66 -11.09
C ALA A 151 -16.27 -7.81 -10.80
N TYR A 152 -15.83 -8.76 -9.99
CA TYR A 152 -16.56 -9.99 -9.69
C TYR A 152 -16.86 -10.12 -8.19
N PRO A 153 -18.14 -9.98 -7.76
CA PRO A 153 -18.57 -10.45 -6.44
C PRO A 153 -18.25 -11.95 -6.29
N GLU A 154 -17.86 -12.39 -5.09
CA GLU A 154 -17.45 -13.79 -4.78
C GLU A 154 -18.29 -14.85 -5.53
N ARG A 155 -19.61 -14.84 -5.34
CA ARG A 155 -20.57 -15.80 -5.91
C ARG A 155 -20.82 -15.69 -7.43
N LYS A 156 -20.07 -14.82 -8.12
CA LYS A 156 -20.18 -14.52 -9.55
C LYS A 156 -18.85 -14.50 -10.28
N ALA A 157 -17.73 -14.60 -9.55
CA ALA A 157 -16.43 -14.84 -10.16
C ALA A 157 -16.42 -16.20 -10.87
N PRO A 158 -15.92 -16.30 -12.12
CA PRO A 158 -15.62 -17.58 -12.74
C PRO A 158 -14.66 -18.38 -11.86
N GLU A 159 -14.91 -19.68 -11.67
CA GLU A 159 -14.16 -20.52 -10.71
C GLU A 159 -12.65 -20.48 -10.95
N LYS A 160 -12.21 -20.51 -12.21
CA LYS A 160 -10.81 -20.37 -12.61
C LYS A 160 -10.21 -19.04 -12.15
N LYS A 161 -10.87 -17.91 -12.46
CA LYS A 161 -10.45 -16.56 -12.05
C LYS A 161 -10.37 -16.43 -10.53
N PHE A 162 -11.39 -16.94 -9.82
CA PHE A 162 -11.41 -16.90 -8.36
C PHE A 162 -10.25 -17.70 -7.77
N LYS A 163 -10.03 -18.93 -8.25
CA LYS A 163 -8.90 -19.78 -7.84
C LYS A 163 -7.55 -19.12 -8.12
N ASN A 164 -7.37 -18.49 -9.28
CA ASN A 164 -6.17 -17.74 -9.60
C ASN A 164 -5.95 -16.59 -8.61
N ALA A 165 -6.98 -15.78 -8.35
CA ALA A 165 -6.91 -14.69 -7.37
C ALA A 165 -6.54 -15.17 -5.95
N MET A 166 -7.08 -16.32 -5.51
CA MET A 166 -6.75 -16.90 -4.20
C MET A 166 -5.30 -17.40 -4.13
N ASN A 167 -4.71 -17.85 -5.24
CA ASN A 167 -3.30 -18.25 -5.31
C ASN A 167 -2.35 -17.05 -5.47
N SER A 168 -2.83 -15.97 -6.12
CA SER A 168 -2.08 -14.73 -6.32
C SER A 168 -2.01 -13.89 -5.04
N CYS A 169 -3.09 -13.74 -4.28
CA CYS A 169 -3.09 -12.92 -3.06
C CYS A 169 -2.61 -13.65 -1.80
N PHE A 170 -2.19 -12.90 -0.77
CA PHE A 170 -1.93 -13.43 0.57
C PHE A 170 -3.22 -13.48 1.37
N LEU A 171 -3.90 -14.62 1.40
CA LEU A 171 -5.14 -14.80 2.15
C LEU A 171 -4.93 -15.82 3.28
N ASP A 172 -5.52 -15.57 4.46
CA ASP A 172 -5.57 -16.54 5.55
C ASP A 172 -6.78 -17.48 5.36
N ASP A 173 -6.67 -18.73 5.85
CA ASP A 173 -7.68 -19.80 5.64
C ASP A 173 -9.10 -19.46 6.18
N ASP A 174 -9.21 -18.48 7.08
CA ASP A 174 -10.46 -18.02 7.71
C ASP A 174 -10.96 -16.65 7.18
N GLU A 175 -10.33 -16.08 6.16
CA GLU A 175 -10.71 -14.77 5.63
C GLU A 175 -11.97 -14.83 4.74
N VAL A 176 -12.96 -13.97 5.00
CA VAL A 176 -14.22 -13.96 4.23
C VAL A 176 -14.05 -13.06 3.01
N ILE A 177 -14.11 -13.67 1.82
CA ILE A 177 -13.91 -12.97 0.56
C ILE A 177 -15.23 -12.34 0.08
N TYR A 178 -15.19 -11.06 -0.27
CA TYR A 178 -16.32 -10.30 -0.81
C TYR A 178 -16.32 -10.32 -2.33
N GLY A 179 -15.15 -10.38 -2.94
CA GLY A 179 -14.95 -10.58 -4.37
C GLY A 179 -13.58 -10.13 -4.85
N VAL A 180 -13.44 -10.05 -6.17
CA VAL A 180 -12.18 -9.81 -6.88
C VAL A 180 -12.38 -8.72 -7.93
N LEU A 181 -11.38 -7.86 -8.09
CA LEU A 181 -11.18 -7.01 -9.26
C LEU A 181 -9.98 -7.56 -10.04
N ASP A 182 -10.24 -7.99 -11.27
CA ASP A 182 -9.22 -8.46 -12.22
C ASP A 182 -8.49 -7.26 -12.83
N THR A 183 -7.18 -7.19 -12.62
CA THR A 183 -6.32 -6.13 -13.16
C THR A 183 -5.33 -6.67 -14.19
N SER A 184 -5.44 -7.96 -14.54
CA SER A 184 -4.52 -8.61 -15.47
C SER A 184 -4.87 -8.32 -16.94
N VAL A 185 -3.85 -8.12 -17.77
CA VAL A 185 -3.98 -7.99 -19.23
C VAL A 185 -4.52 -9.27 -19.87
N SER A 186 -4.19 -10.44 -19.30
CA SER A 186 -4.73 -11.73 -19.73
C SER A 186 -6.22 -11.90 -19.40
N GLY A 187 -6.76 -11.10 -18.48
CA GLY A 187 -8.11 -11.27 -17.95
C GLY A 187 -8.30 -12.63 -17.25
N GLU A 188 -7.28 -13.12 -16.55
CA GLU A 188 -7.26 -14.42 -15.86
C GLU A 188 -7.08 -14.29 -14.33
N CYS A 189 -7.17 -13.06 -13.78
CA CYS A 189 -6.91 -12.73 -12.36
C CYS A 189 -5.53 -13.17 -11.83
N GLU A 190 -4.51 -13.25 -12.68
CA GLU A 190 -3.14 -13.50 -12.24
C GLU A 190 -2.59 -12.28 -11.47
N GLU A 191 -2.91 -11.10 -11.98
CA GLU A 191 -2.80 -9.80 -11.33
C GLU A 191 -4.22 -9.35 -10.94
N CYS A 192 -4.43 -9.05 -9.66
CA CYS A 192 -5.78 -8.77 -9.15
C CYS A 192 -5.77 -8.09 -7.78
N VAL A 193 -6.95 -7.60 -7.40
CA VAL A 193 -7.26 -7.10 -6.07
C VAL A 193 -8.38 -7.95 -5.47
N VAL A 194 -8.12 -8.59 -4.33
CA VAL A 194 -9.08 -9.38 -3.57
C VAL A 194 -9.59 -8.55 -2.40
N PHE A 195 -10.89 -8.29 -2.38
CA PHE A 195 -11.54 -7.62 -1.26
C PHE A 195 -12.02 -8.68 -0.28
N ALA A 196 -11.48 -8.64 0.93
CA ALA A 196 -11.72 -9.63 1.96
C ALA A 196 -12.20 -8.94 3.26
N SER A 197 -12.34 -9.69 4.36
CA SER A 197 -13.01 -9.18 5.55
C SER A 197 -12.21 -8.17 6.38
N ASP A 198 -10.89 -8.31 6.41
CA ASP A 198 -10.05 -7.44 7.24
C ASP A 198 -9.33 -6.35 6.40
N GLY A 199 -9.30 -6.49 5.06
CA GLY A 199 -8.80 -5.45 4.16
C GLY A 199 -8.86 -5.78 2.67
N ILE A 200 -7.96 -5.14 1.94
CA ILE A 200 -7.75 -5.27 0.51
C ILE A 200 -6.42 -5.96 0.29
N ASN A 201 -6.45 -7.19 -0.23
CA ASN A 201 -5.26 -7.90 -0.69
C ASN A 201 -5.04 -7.62 -2.17
N TYR A 202 -3.79 -7.51 -2.62
CA TYR A 202 -3.50 -7.31 -4.05
C TYR A 202 -2.23 -8.04 -4.49
N SER A 203 -2.17 -8.32 -5.79
CA SER A 203 -1.05 -8.95 -6.48
C SER A 203 -0.87 -8.24 -7.83
N THR A 204 0.26 -7.56 -8.00
CA THR A 204 0.67 -6.88 -9.25
C THR A 204 1.67 -7.69 -10.06
N SER A 205 2.26 -8.73 -9.46
CA SER A 205 3.04 -9.75 -10.17
C SER A 205 3.17 -11.01 -9.31
N ALA A 206 3.90 -12.02 -9.79
CA ALA A 206 4.21 -13.21 -9.00
C ALA A 206 4.99 -12.91 -7.70
N THR A 207 5.73 -11.80 -7.65
CA THR A 207 6.58 -11.40 -6.52
C THR A 207 6.10 -10.17 -5.77
N ASP A 208 5.36 -9.28 -6.43
CA ASP A 208 4.86 -8.03 -5.84
C ASP A 208 3.39 -8.16 -5.44
N LYS A 209 3.16 -8.08 -4.13
CA LYS A 209 1.92 -8.46 -3.43
C LYS A 209 1.82 -7.70 -2.12
N GLY A 210 0.65 -7.15 -1.83
CA GLY A 210 0.42 -6.37 -0.61
C GLY A 210 -0.94 -6.62 0.04
N PHE A 211 -1.11 -6.01 1.21
CA PHE A 211 -2.33 -6.03 1.99
C PHE A 211 -2.52 -4.66 2.65
N ILE A 212 -3.72 -4.10 2.48
CA ILE A 212 -4.11 -2.80 3.03
C ILE A 212 -5.33 -3.03 3.94
N PRO A 213 -5.19 -2.94 5.27
CA PRO A 213 -6.33 -2.97 6.18
C PRO A 213 -7.33 -1.87 5.83
N TYR A 214 -8.66 -2.12 5.91
CA TYR A 214 -9.64 -1.09 5.54
C TYR A 214 -9.50 0.24 6.32
N ARG A 215 -8.98 0.18 7.55
CA ARG A 215 -8.70 1.38 8.34
C ARG A 215 -7.60 2.23 7.74
N GLU A 216 -6.54 1.58 7.24
CA GLU A 216 -5.40 2.23 6.59
C GLU A 216 -5.84 2.74 5.21
N PHE A 217 -6.57 1.91 4.44
CA PHE A 217 -7.15 2.29 3.15
C PHE A 217 -8.02 3.56 3.20
N LEU A 218 -8.73 3.80 4.30
CA LEU A 218 -9.54 5.02 4.50
C LEU A 218 -8.71 6.30 4.72
N GLU A 219 -7.43 6.17 5.05
CA GLU A 219 -6.49 7.26 5.33
C GLU A 219 -5.53 7.50 4.14
N LEU A 220 -5.53 6.64 3.10
CA LEU A 220 -4.66 6.77 1.91
C LEU A 220 -5.15 7.84 0.90
N GLU A 221 -4.20 8.58 0.34
CA GLU A 221 -4.46 9.40 -0.85
C GLU A 221 -4.57 8.51 -2.10
N LEU A 222 -5.59 8.72 -2.93
CA LEU A 222 -5.80 7.95 -4.16
C LEU A 222 -5.51 8.80 -5.39
N THR A 223 -4.53 8.42 -6.19
CA THR A 223 -4.08 9.17 -7.37
C THR A 223 -3.90 8.27 -8.60
N LEU A 224 -3.86 8.88 -9.79
CA LEU A 224 -3.38 8.20 -11.00
C LEU A 224 -1.86 8.19 -11.00
N SER A 225 -1.27 7.02 -11.22
CA SER A 225 0.18 6.85 -11.33
C SER A 225 0.57 6.67 -12.79
N GLY A 226 1.03 7.76 -13.40
CA GLY A 226 1.35 7.80 -14.84
C GLY A 226 0.14 7.48 -15.72
N VAL A 227 0.39 6.75 -16.82
CA VAL A 227 -0.64 6.36 -17.80
C VAL A 227 -1.38 5.07 -17.46
N ASN A 228 -0.79 4.17 -16.65
CA ASN A 228 -1.21 2.75 -16.59
C ASN A 228 -1.45 2.23 -15.15
N GLY A 229 -1.81 3.09 -14.20
CA GLY A 229 -2.04 2.61 -12.84
C GLY A 229 -2.73 3.58 -11.88
N VAL A 230 -3.12 3.02 -10.73
CA VAL A 230 -3.73 3.71 -9.59
C VAL A 230 -2.81 3.51 -8.39
N ALA A 231 -2.40 4.60 -7.75
CA ALA A 231 -1.68 4.56 -6.49
C ALA A 231 -2.69 4.65 -5.32
N LEU A 232 -2.53 3.76 -4.34
CA LEU A 232 -3.21 3.79 -3.06
C LEU A 232 -2.17 4.22 -2.01
N GLY A 233 -1.94 5.53 -1.89
CA GLY A 233 -0.78 6.09 -1.19
C GLY A 233 0.56 5.79 -1.86
N ASP A 234 1.65 6.06 -1.16
CA ASP A 234 3.02 6.00 -1.72
C ASP A 234 3.56 4.58 -1.92
N GLU A 235 3.05 3.58 -1.18
CA GLU A 235 3.61 2.22 -1.14
C GLU A 235 2.85 1.19 -2.00
N HIS A 236 1.62 1.51 -2.46
CA HIS A 236 0.75 0.54 -3.12
C HIS A 236 0.35 1.00 -4.53
N LEU A 237 1.11 0.57 -5.53
CA LEU A 237 0.78 0.77 -6.94
C LEU A 237 -0.03 -0.41 -7.47
N LEU A 238 -1.12 -0.14 -8.19
CA LEU A 238 -1.88 -1.12 -8.96
C LEU A 238 -1.76 -0.81 -10.44
N PHE A 239 -1.30 -1.77 -11.24
CA PHE A 239 -1.25 -1.65 -12.69
C PHE A 239 -2.63 -1.93 -13.31
N MET A 240 -3.02 -1.06 -14.24
CA MET A 240 -4.28 -1.09 -14.98
C MET A 240 -4.00 -0.53 -16.38
N GLY A 241 -3.43 -1.34 -17.27
CA GLY A 241 -3.14 -0.91 -18.65
C GLY A 241 -4.40 -0.75 -19.51
N GLU A 242 -4.25 -0.22 -20.72
CA GLU A 242 -5.36 -0.07 -21.68
C GLU A 242 -6.02 -1.41 -22.05
N ASP A 243 -5.24 -2.49 -22.06
CA ASP A 243 -5.70 -3.86 -22.32
C ASP A 243 -6.36 -4.54 -21.11
N THR A 244 -6.37 -3.90 -19.93
CA THR A 244 -7.02 -4.46 -18.72
C THR A 244 -8.52 -4.18 -18.72
N PRO A 245 -9.36 -5.00 -18.05
CA PRO A 245 -10.82 -4.81 -18.05
C PRO A 245 -11.30 -3.44 -17.53
N MET A 246 -10.48 -2.78 -16.69
CA MET A 246 -10.79 -1.52 -16.03
C MET A 246 -9.66 -0.51 -16.25
N THR A 247 -9.94 0.62 -16.90
CA THR A 247 -8.92 1.66 -17.13
C THR A 247 -8.51 2.33 -15.82
N PRO A 248 -7.33 2.99 -15.73
CA PRO A 248 -6.87 3.65 -14.51
C PRO A 248 -7.88 4.63 -13.93
N GLY A 249 -8.55 5.41 -14.78
CA GLY A 249 -9.60 6.35 -14.36
C GLY A 249 -10.84 5.65 -13.78
N GLN A 250 -11.20 4.47 -14.31
CA GLN A 250 -12.28 3.64 -13.77
C GLN A 250 -11.86 2.99 -12.44
N GLY A 251 -10.61 2.54 -12.32
CA GLY A 251 -10.04 2.02 -11.07
C GLY A 251 -9.98 3.06 -9.95
N LEU A 252 -9.46 4.25 -10.26
CA LEU A 252 -9.41 5.35 -9.29
C LEU A 252 -10.83 5.72 -8.82
N ALA A 253 -11.79 5.83 -9.75
CA ALA A 253 -13.20 6.06 -9.39
C ALA A 253 -13.78 4.92 -8.52
N PHE A 254 -13.43 3.66 -8.80
CA PHE A 254 -13.85 2.52 -7.98
C PHE A 254 -13.33 2.65 -6.54
N PHE A 255 -12.03 2.90 -6.36
CA PHE A 255 -11.44 3.01 -5.01
C PHE A 255 -11.92 4.26 -4.26
N GLN A 256 -12.17 5.37 -4.95
CA GLN A 256 -12.78 6.57 -4.36
C GLN A 256 -14.24 6.33 -3.94
N GLU A 257 -15.06 5.65 -4.76
CA GLU A 257 -16.41 5.25 -4.35
C GLU A 257 -16.37 4.27 -3.16
N LEU A 258 -15.37 3.38 -3.11
CA LEU A 258 -15.16 2.45 -1.99
C LEU A 258 -14.80 3.19 -0.70
N GLN A 259 -13.79 4.07 -0.72
CA GLN A 259 -13.43 4.91 0.44
C GLN A 259 -14.64 5.70 0.95
N GLN A 260 -15.36 6.40 0.07
CA GLN A 260 -16.53 7.19 0.46
C GLN A 260 -17.65 6.32 1.04
N GLY A 261 -17.89 5.15 0.46
CA GLY A 261 -18.89 4.19 0.94
C GLY A 261 -18.58 3.62 2.31
N LEU A 262 -17.31 3.25 2.53
CA LEU A 262 -16.79 2.76 3.80
C LEU A 262 -16.86 3.85 4.88
N ALA A 263 -16.39 5.07 4.58
CA ALA A 263 -16.36 6.20 5.50
C ALA A 263 -17.77 6.61 5.99
N ARG A 264 -18.76 6.60 5.09
CA ARG A 264 -20.18 6.87 5.43
C ARG A 264 -20.88 5.71 6.15
N GLY A 265 -20.28 4.52 6.16
CA GLY A 265 -20.93 3.27 6.58
C GLY A 265 -22.13 2.87 5.70
N ARG A 266 -22.33 3.56 4.58
CA ARG A 266 -23.45 3.39 3.65
C ARG A 266 -23.10 4.09 2.34
N LEU A 267 -23.13 3.35 1.24
CA LEU A 267 -23.38 3.98 -0.06
C LEU A 267 -24.87 4.26 -0.17
N ASP A 268 -25.22 5.51 -0.48
CA ASP A 268 -26.55 5.81 -0.97
C ASP A 268 -26.74 5.04 -2.28
N SER A 269 -27.88 4.38 -2.45
CA SER A 269 -28.25 3.66 -3.67
C SER A 269 -28.60 4.61 -4.83
N GLY A 270 -28.01 5.80 -4.84
CA GLY A 270 -28.07 6.75 -5.93
C GLY A 270 -27.53 6.07 -7.19
N LYS A 271 -28.27 6.25 -8.29
CA LYS A 271 -27.82 5.87 -9.64
C LYS A 271 -26.37 6.36 -9.83
N PRO A 272 -25.53 5.64 -10.60
CA PRO A 272 -24.21 6.14 -10.94
C PRO A 272 -24.34 7.56 -11.42
N ALA A 273 -23.46 8.43 -10.91
CA ALA A 273 -23.33 9.77 -11.45
C ALA A 273 -23.12 9.57 -12.96
N LYS A 274 -23.99 10.19 -13.78
CA LYS A 274 -23.72 10.29 -15.21
C LYS A 274 -22.50 11.18 -15.36
N GLY A 275 -21.31 10.59 -15.20
CA GLY A 275 -20.12 11.11 -15.85
C GLY A 275 -20.50 11.25 -17.31
N THR A 276 -20.53 12.50 -17.78
CA THR A 276 -20.80 12.78 -19.18
C THR A 276 -19.79 11.96 -19.97
N PRO A 277 -20.19 11.07 -20.90
CA PRO A 277 -19.21 10.46 -21.79
C PRO A 277 -18.42 11.59 -22.46
N PRO A 278 -17.11 11.39 -22.74
CA PRO A 278 -16.35 12.37 -23.48
C PRO A 278 -17.14 12.79 -24.71
N LYS A 279 -17.34 14.10 -24.87
CA LYS A 279 -18.23 14.65 -25.91
C LYS A 279 -17.65 14.54 -27.32
N SER A 280 -16.39 14.12 -27.42
CA SER A 280 -15.75 13.70 -28.66
C SER A 280 -15.99 12.20 -28.85
N PRO A 281 -16.43 11.73 -30.04
CA PRO A 281 -16.24 10.33 -30.37
C PRO A 281 -14.74 9.98 -30.26
N PRO A 282 -14.37 8.71 -30.02
CA PRO A 282 -13.02 8.27 -30.30
C PRO A 282 -12.69 8.65 -31.76
N PRO A 283 -11.46 9.08 -32.09
CA PRO A 283 -11.08 9.31 -33.47
C PRO A 283 -11.34 8.03 -34.28
N ASP A 284 -11.97 8.16 -35.45
CA ASP A 284 -12.25 7.01 -36.30
C ASP A 284 -10.94 6.28 -36.64
N ALA A 285 -10.97 4.96 -36.57
CA ALA A 285 -9.78 4.11 -36.73
C ALA A 285 -9.17 4.12 -38.15
N GLU A 286 -9.68 4.97 -39.04
CA GLU A 286 -9.21 5.15 -40.42
C GLU A 286 -8.19 6.29 -40.57
N ASP A 287 -7.94 7.08 -39.51
CA ASP A 287 -6.96 8.20 -39.51
C ASP A 287 -5.65 7.87 -38.75
N ILE A 288 -5.34 6.58 -38.58
CA ILE A 288 -4.00 6.14 -38.17
C ILE A 288 -3.13 6.09 -39.44
N PRO A 289 -2.09 6.93 -39.60
CA PRO A 289 -1.20 6.83 -40.75
C PRO A 289 -0.51 5.47 -40.71
N VAL A 290 -0.73 4.67 -41.76
CA VAL A 290 0.00 3.41 -41.97
C VAL A 290 1.47 3.75 -42.16
N ILE A 291 2.28 3.52 -41.12
CA ILE A 291 3.73 3.61 -41.22
C ILE A 291 4.18 2.38 -42.01
N GLU A 292 4.37 2.54 -43.32
CA GLU A 292 4.98 1.51 -44.15
C GLU A 292 6.37 1.18 -43.60
N ALA A 293 6.54 -0.04 -43.13
CA ALA A 293 7.83 -0.53 -42.67
C ALA A 293 8.74 -0.75 -43.89
N GLU A 294 9.64 0.19 -44.17
CA GLU A 294 10.70 -0.02 -45.17
C GLU A 294 11.46 -1.30 -44.84
N SER A 295 11.41 -2.25 -45.76
CA SER A 295 12.10 -3.52 -45.63
C SER A 295 13.58 -3.30 -45.89
N VAL A 296 14.38 -3.37 -44.82
CA VAL A 296 15.85 -3.36 -44.93
C VAL A 296 16.29 -4.68 -45.57
N GLU A 297 16.49 -4.67 -46.89
CA GLU A 297 17.19 -5.75 -47.59
C GLU A 297 18.64 -5.81 -47.11
N THR A 298 18.98 -6.86 -46.36
CA THR A 298 20.37 -7.22 -46.11
C THR A 298 20.95 -7.87 -47.37
N GLU A 299 21.69 -7.11 -48.17
CA GLU A 299 22.62 -7.64 -49.16
C GLU A 299 23.70 -8.53 -48.50
N LYS A 300 24.35 -9.36 -49.32
CA LYS A 300 25.03 -10.60 -48.92
C LYS A 300 26.49 -10.65 -49.34
#